data_AF-A0A7X9PFE4-F1
#
_entry.id   AF-A0A7X9PFE4-F1
#
_cell.length_a   1.000
_cell.length_b   1.000
_cell.length_c   1.000
_cell.angle_alpha   90.00
_cell.angle_beta   90.00
_cell.angle_gamma   90.00
#
_symmetry.space_group_name_H-M   'P 1'
#
loop_
_entity.id
_entity.type
_entity.pdbx_description
1 polymer ?
#
loop_
_entity_poly.entity_id
_entity_poly.type
_entity_poly.pdbx_seq_one_letter_code
_entity_poly.pdbx_strand_id
1 'polypeptide(L)'
;MSSEPRSWGATLDLAGAEVIAEDQNGAPAIVCYQAGKGKALLCAYPIEVYLAFEPAAFEHENPTYKLYRAFMEWAGIRPQVESNHPAVETAVLDRATSGYAVFTNHSPQAVEIQATTLMQGSEAFLLTETGKTKIAWEKGIWKLQIPAWNGCIVEWH
;
A
#
# COMPACT_ATOMS: atom_id res chain seq x y z
N MET A 1 20.41 13.41 -25.32
CA MET A 1 20.87 13.09 -23.96
C MET A 1 20.47 11.65 -23.69
N SER A 2 21.40 10.75 -23.35
CA SER A 2 21.10 9.33 -23.20
C SER A 2 20.12 9.12 -22.05
N SER A 3 18.91 8.68 -22.38
CA SER A 3 17.76 8.54 -21.49
C SER A 3 17.65 7.15 -20.86
N GLU A 4 18.76 6.44 -20.69
CA GLU A 4 18.74 5.13 -20.03
C GLU A 4 19.15 5.27 -18.56
N PRO A 5 18.35 4.74 -17.61
CA PRO A 5 18.74 4.74 -16.21
C PRO A 5 20.01 3.89 -16.03
N ARG A 6 21.08 4.52 -15.53
CA ARG A 6 22.31 3.83 -15.11
C ARG A 6 22.12 3.18 -13.73
N SER A 7 21.11 2.32 -13.58
CA SER A 7 20.92 1.54 -12.37
C SER A 7 20.71 0.08 -12.74
N TRP A 8 21.77 -0.70 -12.55
CA TRP A 8 21.76 -2.14 -12.78
C TRP A 8 21.33 -2.87 -11.52
N GLY A 9 20.72 -4.05 -11.67
CA GLY A 9 20.56 -4.96 -10.54
C GLY A 9 21.94 -5.35 -9.99
N ALA A 10 21.99 -5.65 -8.69
CA ALA A 10 23.20 -6.14 -8.04
C ALA A 10 23.25 -7.67 -8.09
N THR A 11 24.42 -8.22 -8.45
CA THR A 11 24.67 -9.65 -8.23
C THR A 11 24.86 -9.90 -6.73
N LEU A 12 24.19 -10.92 -6.20
CA LEU A 12 24.25 -11.28 -4.80
C LEU A 12 25.15 -12.50 -4.57
N ASP A 13 26.07 -12.39 -3.63
CA ASP A 13 26.75 -13.53 -3.01
C ASP A 13 26.10 -13.78 -1.63
N LEU A 14 25.58 -14.98 -1.42
CA LEU A 14 24.69 -15.27 -0.29
C LEU A 14 25.44 -15.91 0.87
N ALA A 15 25.46 -15.23 2.01
CA ALA A 15 26.00 -15.75 3.27
C ALA A 15 24.87 -16.11 4.25
N GLY A 16 24.20 -17.25 3.99
CA GLY A 16 23.13 -17.77 4.86
C GLY A 16 21.77 -17.06 4.72
N ALA A 17 21.59 -16.28 3.67
CA ALA A 17 20.28 -15.74 3.29
C ALA A 17 19.48 -16.79 2.49
N GLU A 18 18.16 -16.76 2.64
CA GLU A 18 17.23 -17.58 1.88
C GLU A 18 16.78 -16.83 0.62
N VAL A 19 16.71 -17.54 -0.51
CA VAL A 19 16.17 -16.99 -1.76
C VAL A 19 14.65 -17.06 -1.74
N ILE A 20 14.00 -15.90 -1.88
CA ILE A 20 12.53 -15.77 -1.93
C ILE A 20 12.04 -15.74 -3.38
N ALA A 21 12.82 -15.13 -4.28
CA ALA A 21 12.53 -15.07 -5.70
C ALA A 21 13.82 -15.05 -6.52
N GLU A 22 13.76 -15.63 -7.71
CA GLU A 22 14.81 -15.62 -8.73
C GLU A 22 14.37 -14.79 -9.94
N ASP A 23 15.34 -14.24 -10.68
CA ASP A 23 15.11 -13.56 -11.95
C ASP A 23 14.96 -14.58 -13.11
N GLN A 24 14.78 -14.07 -14.34
CA GLN A 24 14.63 -14.91 -15.53
C GLN A 24 15.87 -15.76 -15.88
N ASN A 25 17.01 -15.50 -15.26
CA ASN A 25 18.27 -16.23 -15.46
C ASN A 25 18.58 -17.17 -14.29
N GLY A 26 17.69 -17.29 -13.30
CA GLY A 26 17.91 -18.08 -12.09
C GLY A 26 18.82 -17.39 -11.05
N ALA A 27 19.07 -16.08 -11.19
CA ALA A 27 19.84 -15.33 -10.20
C ALA A 27 18.93 -14.88 -9.04
N PRO A 28 19.41 -14.88 -7.78
CA PRO A 28 18.64 -14.39 -6.64
C PRO A 28 18.19 -12.93 -6.82
N ALA A 29 16.88 -12.70 -6.86
CA ALA A 29 16.29 -11.38 -7.07
C ALA A 29 15.79 -10.75 -5.77
N ILE A 30 15.20 -11.58 -4.90
CA ILE A 30 14.76 -11.18 -3.56
C ILE A 30 15.28 -12.22 -2.58
N VAL A 31 15.96 -11.76 -1.54
CA VAL A 31 16.50 -12.62 -0.49
C VAL A 31 16.07 -12.14 0.87
N CYS A 32 15.93 -13.08 1.81
CA CYS A 32 15.65 -12.76 3.20
C CYS A 32 16.74 -13.30 4.13
N TYR A 33 16.99 -12.59 5.21
CA TYR A 33 17.97 -12.98 6.22
C TYR A 33 17.42 -12.75 7.62
N GLN A 34 17.52 -13.76 8.48
CA GLN A 34 17.14 -13.68 9.87
C GLN A 34 18.36 -13.29 10.73
N ALA A 35 18.28 -12.14 11.41
CA ALA A 35 19.32 -11.64 12.29
C ALA A 35 18.80 -11.55 13.73
N GLY A 36 19.01 -12.62 14.51
CA GLY A 36 18.46 -12.74 15.85
C GLY A 36 16.93 -12.68 15.82
N LYS A 37 16.33 -11.70 16.51
CA LYS A 37 14.87 -11.49 16.52
C LYS A 37 14.37 -10.68 15.31
N GLY A 38 15.27 -10.03 14.58
CA GLY A 38 14.94 -9.22 13.42
C GLY A 38 15.11 -9.98 12.11
N LYS A 39 14.57 -9.42 11.03
CA LYS A 39 14.72 -9.95 9.68
C LYS A 39 14.94 -8.83 8.68
N ALA A 40 15.70 -9.11 7.63
CA ALA A 40 15.95 -8.19 6.53
C ALA A 40 15.47 -8.83 5.23
N LEU A 41 14.89 -8.00 4.37
CA LEU A 41 14.57 -8.34 2.99
C LEU A 41 15.38 -7.45 2.07
N LEU A 42 16.02 -8.03 1.07
CA LEU A 42 16.79 -7.30 0.08
C LEU A 42 16.24 -7.63 -1.31
N CYS A 43 15.95 -6.60 -2.11
CA CYS A 43 15.73 -6.73 -3.53
C CYS A 43 17.01 -6.31 -4.26
N ALA A 44 17.52 -7.19 -5.13
CA ALA A 44 18.71 -6.91 -5.94
C ALA A 44 18.46 -5.85 -7.01
N TYR A 45 17.20 -5.54 -7.32
CA TYR A 45 16.82 -4.65 -8.40
C TYR A 45 16.26 -3.34 -7.85
N PRO A 46 16.68 -2.18 -8.38
CA PRO A 46 16.22 -0.87 -7.93
C PRO A 46 14.82 -0.54 -8.51
N ILE A 47 13.81 -1.26 -8.04
CA ILE A 47 12.43 -1.20 -8.56
C ILE A 47 11.89 0.24 -8.51
N GLU A 48 12.14 0.98 -7.43
CA GLU A 48 11.70 2.37 -7.26
C GLU A 48 12.33 3.28 -8.33
N VAL A 49 13.58 3.03 -8.69
CA VAL A 49 14.26 3.78 -9.75
C VAL A 49 13.61 3.44 -11.09
N TYR A 50 13.37 2.16 -11.38
CA TYR A 50 12.68 1.75 -12.61
C TYR A 50 11.31 2.42 -12.75
N LEU A 51 10.53 2.46 -11.67
CA LEU A 51 9.24 3.16 -11.64
C LEU A 51 9.38 4.67 -11.84
N ALA A 52 10.38 5.31 -11.24
CA ALA A 52 10.59 6.76 -11.35
C ALA A 52 10.97 7.20 -12.78
N PHE A 53 11.59 6.30 -13.56
CA PHE A 53 11.96 6.56 -14.95
C PHE A 53 10.86 6.18 -15.95
N GLU A 54 9.80 5.50 -15.52
CA GLU A 54 8.64 5.17 -16.35
C GLU A 54 7.60 6.29 -16.26
N PRO A 55 7.38 7.08 -17.32
CA PRO A 55 6.34 8.11 -17.32
C PRO A 55 4.98 7.47 -17.08
N ALA A 56 4.16 8.06 -16.22
CA ALA A 56 2.83 7.54 -15.92
C ALA A 56 2.84 6.06 -15.46
N ALA A 57 3.88 5.62 -14.75
CA ALA A 57 4.07 4.22 -14.29
C ALA A 57 2.84 3.59 -13.60
N PHE A 58 1.94 4.42 -13.06
CA PHE A 58 0.75 4.00 -12.32
C PHE A 58 -0.58 4.27 -13.05
N GLU A 59 -0.56 4.85 -14.25
CA GLU A 59 -1.80 5.07 -15.05
C GLU A 59 -2.27 3.80 -15.78
N HIS A 60 -1.39 2.80 -15.90
CA HIS A 60 -1.70 1.50 -16.50
C HIS A 60 -1.67 0.41 -15.42
N GLU A 61 -2.13 -0.81 -15.75
CA GLU A 61 -2.06 -1.93 -14.81
C GLU A 61 -0.60 -2.21 -14.42
N ASN A 62 -0.20 -1.74 -13.24
CA ASN A 62 1.11 -1.94 -12.67
C ASN A 62 1.01 -2.82 -11.41
N PRO A 63 1.54 -4.05 -11.44
CA PRO A 63 1.42 -4.99 -10.32
C PRO A 63 2.39 -4.67 -9.16
N THR A 64 3.21 -3.63 -9.24
CA THR A 64 4.29 -3.37 -8.26
C THR A 64 3.75 -3.12 -6.85
N TYR A 65 2.55 -2.57 -6.69
CA TYR A 65 1.92 -2.45 -5.37
C TYR A 65 1.72 -3.82 -4.69
N LYS A 66 1.55 -4.92 -5.46
CA LYS A 66 1.41 -6.28 -4.91
C LYS A 66 2.70 -6.72 -4.23
N LEU A 67 3.86 -6.30 -4.75
CA LEU A 67 5.16 -6.57 -4.15
C LEU A 67 5.26 -5.91 -2.77
N TYR A 68 4.93 -4.62 -2.68
CA TYR A 68 4.95 -3.91 -1.39
C TYR A 68 3.89 -4.44 -0.42
N ARG A 69 2.71 -4.86 -0.90
CA ARG A 69 1.72 -5.55 -0.04
C ARG A 69 2.25 -6.87 0.49
N ALA A 70 2.90 -7.68 -0.34
CA ALA A 70 3.53 -8.91 0.10
C ALA A 70 4.66 -8.64 1.11
N PHE A 71 5.44 -7.56 0.95
CA PHE A 71 6.47 -7.18 1.92
C PHE A 71 5.88 -6.73 3.26
N MET A 72 4.78 -5.97 3.22
CA MET A 72 4.04 -5.56 4.41
C MET A 72 3.51 -6.79 5.17
N GLU A 73 2.87 -7.72 4.46
CA GLU A 73 2.40 -8.98 5.03
C GLU A 73 3.53 -9.82 5.59
N TRP A 74 4.61 -10.00 4.83
CA TRP A 74 5.81 -10.72 5.28
C TRP A 74 6.37 -10.07 6.54
N ALA A 75 6.44 -8.74 6.61
CA ALA A 75 6.90 -8.01 7.80
C ALA A 75 5.92 -8.08 9.00
N GLY A 76 4.71 -8.61 8.81
CA GLY A 76 3.67 -8.66 9.84
C GLY A 76 3.03 -7.30 10.12
N ILE A 77 3.17 -6.34 9.20
CA ILE A 77 2.56 -5.02 9.30
C ILE A 77 1.08 -5.14 8.92
N ARG A 78 0.20 -4.63 9.78
CA ARG A 78 -1.24 -4.60 9.55
C ARG A 78 -1.73 -3.16 9.65
N PRO A 79 -2.13 -2.52 8.53
CA PRO A 79 -2.69 -1.18 8.55
C PRO A 79 -3.95 -1.12 9.43
N GLN A 80 -4.17 0.01 10.12
CA GLN A 80 -5.41 0.23 10.87
C GLN A 80 -6.63 0.33 9.95
N VAL A 81 -6.41 0.78 8.71
CA VAL A 81 -7.38 0.84 7.63
C VAL A 81 -6.67 0.41 6.35
N GLU A 82 -7.31 -0.46 5.57
CA GLU A 82 -6.83 -0.91 4.27
C GLU A 82 -7.94 -0.79 3.23
N SER A 83 -7.62 -0.22 2.06
CA SER A 83 -8.50 -0.22 0.90
C SER A 83 -8.28 -1.49 0.06
N ASN A 84 -9.38 -2.07 -0.44
CA ASN A 84 -9.30 -3.15 -1.43
C ASN A 84 -8.90 -2.67 -2.84
N HIS A 85 -8.81 -1.36 -3.09
CA HIS A 85 -8.50 -0.77 -4.39
C HIS A 85 -7.11 -0.12 -4.40
N PRO A 86 -6.20 -0.49 -5.33
CA PRO A 86 -4.79 -0.07 -5.30
C PRO A 86 -4.56 1.42 -5.59
N ALA A 87 -5.50 2.08 -6.29
CA ALA A 87 -5.42 3.52 -6.52
C ALA A 87 -5.85 4.36 -5.30
N VAL A 88 -6.35 3.74 -4.22
CA VAL A 88 -6.77 4.46 -3.03
C VAL A 88 -5.72 4.33 -1.94
N GLU A 89 -5.09 5.45 -1.63
CA GLU A 89 -4.23 5.60 -0.47
C GLU A 89 -5.06 5.79 0.80
N THR A 90 -4.59 5.25 1.92
CA THR A 90 -5.24 5.35 3.23
C THR A 90 -4.27 5.89 4.27
N ALA A 91 -4.72 6.86 5.05
CA ALA A 91 -4.01 7.37 6.22
C ALA A 91 -4.95 7.43 7.43
N VAL A 92 -4.39 7.28 8.63
CA VAL A 92 -5.17 7.32 9.88
C VAL A 92 -4.57 8.34 10.83
N LEU A 93 -5.44 9.14 11.43
CA LEU A 93 -5.16 10.05 12.53
C LEU A 93 -6.01 9.60 13.71
N ASP A 94 -5.44 8.82 14.62
CA ASP A 94 -6.16 8.20 15.71
C ASP A 94 -5.90 8.83 17.08
N ARG A 95 -6.87 8.61 17.95
CA ARG A 95 -6.81 8.71 19.40
C ARG A 95 -7.33 7.38 19.95
N ALA A 96 -7.19 7.18 21.26
CA ALA A 96 -7.50 5.90 21.92
C ALA A 96 -8.87 5.29 21.53
N THR A 97 -9.90 6.10 21.32
CA THR A 97 -11.27 5.63 21.04
C THR A 97 -11.98 6.40 19.93
N SER A 98 -11.25 7.23 19.17
CA SER A 98 -11.84 7.99 18.07
C SER A 98 -10.76 8.43 17.10
N GLY A 99 -11.13 8.78 15.88
CA GLY A 99 -10.15 9.30 14.93
C GLY A 99 -10.71 9.59 13.56
N TYR A 100 -9.80 9.80 12.62
CA TYR A 100 -10.09 10.06 11.23
C TYR A 100 -9.32 9.08 10.36
N ALA A 101 -10.01 8.48 9.39
CA ALA A 101 -9.40 7.79 8.28
C ALA A 101 -9.56 8.66 7.02
N VAL A 102 -8.44 8.93 6.35
CA VAL A 102 -8.38 9.70 5.11
C VAL A 102 -8.16 8.74 3.96
N PHE A 103 -8.97 8.87 2.92
CA PHE A 103 -8.88 8.09 1.70
C PHE A 103 -8.62 9.03 0.53
N THR A 104 -7.64 8.74 -0.30
CA THR A 104 -7.32 9.55 -1.49
C THR A 104 -7.30 8.66 -2.71
N ASN A 105 -8.18 8.94 -3.69
CA ASN A 105 -8.21 8.26 -4.97
C ASN A 105 -7.29 8.95 -5.97
N HIS A 106 -6.21 8.25 -6.32
CA HIS A 106 -5.22 8.67 -7.31
C HIS A 106 -5.53 8.15 -8.72
N SER A 107 -6.81 7.90 -9.04
CA SER A 107 -7.23 7.51 -10.40
C SER A 107 -8.15 8.54 -11.05
N PRO A 108 -8.17 8.58 -12.39
CA PRO A 108 -9.08 9.44 -13.15
C PRO A 108 -10.53 8.94 -13.19
N GLN A 109 -10.83 7.82 -12.53
CA GLN A 109 -12.17 7.27 -12.43
C GLN A 109 -12.68 7.36 -10.98
N ALA A 110 -14.00 7.49 -10.82
CA ALA A 110 -14.60 7.24 -9.53
C ALA A 110 -14.46 5.76 -9.16
N VAL A 111 -14.20 5.47 -7.89
CA VAL A 111 -14.00 4.11 -7.38
C VAL A 111 -14.98 3.82 -6.24
N GLU A 112 -15.49 2.60 -6.23
CA GLU A 112 -16.19 2.04 -5.07
C GLU A 112 -15.22 1.11 -4.35
N ILE A 113 -15.06 1.32 -3.05
CA ILE A 113 -14.13 0.55 -2.23
C ILE A 113 -14.81 -0.09 -1.03
N GLN A 114 -14.21 -1.18 -0.59
CA GLN A 114 -14.41 -1.74 0.73
C GLN A 114 -13.13 -1.47 1.54
N ALA A 115 -13.25 -0.61 2.54
CA ALA A 115 -12.18 -0.33 3.47
C ALA A 115 -12.33 -1.25 4.69
N THR A 116 -11.34 -2.10 4.93
CA THR A 116 -11.28 -2.96 6.13
C THR A 116 -10.54 -2.21 7.22
N THR A 117 -11.07 -2.22 8.44
CA THR A 117 -10.47 -1.55 9.58
C THR A 117 -10.28 -2.48 10.78
N LEU A 118 -9.16 -2.28 11.49
CA LEU A 118 -8.85 -2.89 12.77
C LEU A 118 -9.20 -1.98 13.97
N MET A 119 -9.77 -0.80 13.70
CA MET A 119 -10.10 0.19 14.72
C MET A 119 -11.28 -0.28 15.57
N GLN A 120 -11.31 0.14 16.82
CA GLN A 120 -12.39 -0.17 17.75
C GLN A 120 -13.36 0.99 17.81
N GLY A 121 -14.63 0.76 17.51
CA GLY A 121 -15.65 1.79 17.58
C GLY A 121 -17.02 1.21 17.26
N SER A 122 -18.03 2.07 17.29
CA SER A 122 -19.41 1.69 17.05
C SER A 122 -20.07 2.53 15.96
N GLU A 123 -19.53 3.71 15.67
CA GLU A 123 -20.08 4.61 14.68
C GLU A 123 -18.99 5.16 13.76
N ALA A 124 -19.39 5.39 12.52
CA ALA A 124 -18.55 6.01 11.51
C ALA A 124 -19.38 7.02 10.72
N PHE A 125 -18.75 8.14 10.37
CA PHE A 125 -19.38 9.24 9.66
C PHE A 125 -18.48 9.72 8.53
N LEU A 126 -19.04 9.80 7.33
CA LEU A 126 -18.42 10.47 6.20
C LEU A 126 -18.52 11.98 6.41
N LEU A 127 -17.38 12.67 6.45
CA LEU A 127 -17.34 14.12 6.56
C LEU A 127 -17.54 14.76 5.18
N THR A 128 -18.35 15.82 5.14
CA THR A 128 -18.59 16.67 3.97
C THR A 128 -18.34 18.13 4.35
N GLU A 129 -18.30 19.02 3.36
CA GLU A 129 -18.18 20.47 3.60
C GLU A 129 -19.33 21.03 4.46
N THR A 130 -20.49 20.38 4.44
CA THR A 130 -21.72 20.85 5.07
C THR A 130 -22.08 20.11 6.35
N GLY A 131 -21.33 19.08 6.74
CA GLY A 131 -21.60 18.30 7.94
C GLY A 131 -21.03 16.89 7.88
N LYS A 132 -21.79 15.93 8.40
CA LYS A 132 -21.39 14.53 8.41
C LYS A 132 -22.57 13.59 8.22
N THR A 133 -22.34 12.52 7.48
CA THR A 133 -23.36 11.50 7.17
C THR A 133 -22.94 10.18 7.79
N LYS A 134 -23.82 9.57 8.60
CA LYS A 134 -23.53 8.26 9.19
C LYS A 134 -23.38 7.21 8.10
N ILE A 135 -22.32 6.42 8.18
CA ILE A 135 -22.08 5.28 7.28
C ILE A 135 -22.18 3.96 8.04
N ALA A 136 -22.50 2.89 7.32
CA ALA A 136 -22.55 1.56 7.89
C ALA A 136 -21.14 1.09 8.26
N TRP A 137 -21.01 0.53 9.46
CA TRP A 137 -19.81 -0.15 9.94
C TRP A 137 -20.17 -1.60 10.25
N GLU A 138 -20.06 -2.45 9.24
CA GLU A 138 -20.45 -3.85 9.35
C GLU A 138 -19.20 -4.72 9.38
N LYS A 139 -19.00 -5.46 10.48
CA LYS A 139 -17.89 -6.43 10.62
C LYS A 139 -16.51 -5.82 10.30
N GLY A 140 -16.25 -4.58 10.71
CA GLY A 140 -14.97 -3.93 10.43
C GLY A 140 -14.85 -3.36 9.02
N ILE A 141 -15.93 -3.25 8.25
CA ILE A 141 -15.89 -2.78 6.86
C ILE A 141 -16.70 -1.50 6.69
N TRP A 142 -16.12 -0.56 5.94
CA TRP A 142 -16.81 0.60 5.38
C TRP A 142 -16.90 0.49 3.87
N LYS A 143 -18.07 0.84 3.32
CA LYS A 143 -18.27 0.96 1.88
C LYS A 143 -18.26 2.44 1.52
N LEU A 144 -17.35 2.82 0.62
CA LEU A 144 -17.12 4.21 0.27
C LEU A 144 -17.11 4.36 -1.26
N GLN A 145 -17.65 5.46 -1.73
CA GLN A 145 -17.51 5.90 -3.11
C GLN A 145 -16.65 7.16 -3.13
N ILE A 146 -15.55 7.11 -3.87
CA ILE A 146 -14.58 8.20 -3.93
C ILE A 146 -14.51 8.70 -5.38
N PRO A 147 -14.81 9.98 -5.65
CA PRO A 147 -14.71 10.53 -7.00
C PRO A 147 -13.28 10.46 -7.58
N ALA A 148 -13.18 10.62 -8.90
CA ALA A 148 -11.88 10.74 -9.58
C ALA A 148 -11.04 11.88 -8.98
N TRP A 149 -9.75 11.61 -8.75
CA TRP A 149 -8.79 12.60 -8.22
C TRP A 149 -9.24 13.31 -6.93
N ASN A 150 -10.00 12.63 -6.09
CA ASN A 150 -10.59 13.20 -4.89
C ASN A 150 -10.33 12.30 -3.68
N GLY A 151 -10.71 12.76 -2.50
CA GLY A 151 -10.64 11.98 -1.29
C GLY A 151 -11.92 12.07 -0.47
N CYS A 152 -11.96 11.29 0.60
CA CYS A 152 -12.97 11.43 1.63
C CYS A 152 -12.37 11.16 3.00
N ILE A 153 -13.06 11.65 4.03
CA ILE A 153 -12.64 11.49 5.42
C ILE A 153 -13.77 10.78 6.16
N VAL A 154 -13.42 9.71 6.87
CA VAL A 154 -14.30 9.01 7.79
C VAL A 154 -13.88 9.34 9.21
N GLU A 155 -14.75 10.01 9.95
CA GLU A 155 -14.65 10.14 11.40
C GLU A 155 -15.23 8.87 12.05
N TRP A 156 -14.54 8.33 13.05
CA TRP A 156 -15.03 7.16 13.81
C TRP A 156 -14.91 7.38 15.33
N HIS A 157 -15.81 6.73 16.07
CA HIS A 157 -15.82 6.65 17.54
C HIS A 157 -16.60 5.44 18.07
#